data_AF-E7GAS7-F1
#
_entry.id   AF-E7GAS7-F1
#
_cell.length_a   1.000
_cell.length_b   1.000
_cell.length_c   1.000
_cell.angle_alpha   90.00
_cell.angle_beta   90.00
_cell.angle_gamma   90.00
#
_symmetry.space_group_name_H-M   'P 1'
#
loop_
_entity.id
_entity.type
_entity.pdbx_description
1 polymer ?
#
loop_
_entity_poly.entity_id
_entity_poly.type
_entity_poly.pdbx_seq_one_letter_code
_entity_poly.pdbx_strand_id
1 'polypeptide(L)'
;MNDLLERYLGAVCSYFLGPKRHRVYTDLKEQIQKSAHHYDDLEDLLVSYGHPRSVALSYGYRPFLQHIYNPKIVNFIEKTVFIVSGIYLFFSTLYYLQQLNCLPFQSTEHVTATLNTSTLLTWLLSHPFIVMGSIAVISFIALIILDYKNRVTQEIDPLWSLDKLYKLPHQSHYPSHIAETVLMIIFTIFFSIYAIFFSRDIIMQIQHESYQMIHLMTYFFQPFIMIIFVDYIIDMTKKRYTKKYLKYSTAINIFTLTALTIFVVNSGFLKDYLLPLNINFNYTMVNVFIMSALIMIYMISLYKLLRNLKSYRSLFRK
;
A
#
# COMPACT_ATOMS: atom_id res chain seq x y z
N MET A 1 19.06 2.12 29.63
CA MET A 1 20.16 2.72 28.84
C MET A 1 20.06 2.45 27.34
N ASN A 2 20.03 1.20 26.85
CA ASN A 2 19.93 0.94 25.39
C ASN A 2 18.61 1.42 24.75
N ASP A 3 17.50 1.46 25.48
CA ASP A 3 16.18 1.77 24.89
C ASP A 3 16.08 3.20 24.33
N LEU A 4 16.64 4.20 25.01
CA LEU A 4 16.56 5.60 24.54
C LEU A 4 17.40 5.82 23.26
N LEU A 5 18.58 5.20 23.20
CA LEU A 5 19.41 5.16 22.00
C LEU A 5 18.66 4.49 20.83
N GLU A 6 18.06 3.32 21.05
CA GLU A 6 17.32 2.61 20.01
C GLU A 6 16.07 3.38 19.53
N ARG A 7 15.41 4.12 20.43
CA ARG A 7 14.30 5.04 20.07
C ARG A 7 14.78 6.20 19.20
N TYR A 8 15.91 6.80 19.54
CA TYR A 8 16.51 7.89 18.78
C TYR A 8 16.99 7.43 17.40
N LEU A 9 17.75 6.33 17.36
CA LEU A 9 18.18 5.68 16.11
C LEU A 9 16.97 5.31 15.24
N GLY A 10 15.92 4.73 15.83
CA GLY A 10 14.67 4.42 15.15
C GLY A 10 14.00 5.66 14.53
N ALA A 11 13.99 6.78 15.25
CA ALA A 11 13.45 8.05 14.76
C ALA A 11 14.24 8.62 13.58
N VAL A 12 15.57 8.62 13.62
CA VAL A 12 16.43 9.07 12.50
C VAL A 12 16.28 8.13 11.30
N CYS A 13 16.31 6.82 11.56
CA CYS A 13 16.22 5.79 10.54
C CYS A 13 14.85 5.75 9.83
N SER A 14 13.79 6.26 10.47
CA SER A 14 12.45 6.34 9.88
C SER A 14 12.36 7.22 8.62
N TYR A 15 13.36 8.05 8.36
CA TYR A 15 13.46 8.89 7.17
C TYR A 15 14.05 8.15 5.96
N PHE A 16 14.60 6.95 6.16
CA PHE A 16 15.25 6.17 5.12
C PHE A 16 14.50 4.88 4.84
N LEU A 17 14.48 4.48 3.57
CA LEU A 17 13.88 3.24 3.11
C LEU A 17 14.96 2.26 2.64
N GLY A 18 14.64 0.97 2.67
CA GLY A 18 15.49 -0.06 2.08
C GLY A 18 16.86 -0.23 2.76
N PRO A 19 17.91 -0.57 1.98
CA PRO A 19 19.26 -0.82 2.49
C PRO A 19 19.91 0.42 3.13
N LYS A 20 19.56 1.62 2.65
CA LYS A 20 20.12 2.88 3.17
C LYS A 20 19.80 3.08 4.65
N ARG A 21 18.61 2.64 5.09
CA ARG A 21 18.24 2.66 6.51
C ARG A 21 19.20 1.85 7.38
N HIS A 22 19.61 0.67 6.92
CA HIS A 22 20.48 -0.20 7.71
C HIS A 22 21.89 0.39 7.83
N ARG A 23 22.42 0.94 6.73
CA ARG A 23 23.71 1.65 6.75
C ARG A 23 23.70 2.86 7.70
N VAL A 24 22.67 3.71 7.60
CA VAL A 24 22.53 4.86 8.51
C VAL A 24 22.42 4.41 9.96
N TYR A 25 21.69 3.32 10.23
CA TYR A 25 21.56 2.78 11.57
C TYR A 25 22.91 2.32 12.14
N THR A 26 23.68 1.53 11.38
CA THR A 26 24.99 1.03 11.84
C THR A 26 25.98 2.16 12.06
N ASP A 27 26.09 3.07 11.09
CA ASP A 27 27.06 4.16 11.12
C ASP A 27 26.76 5.12 12.26
N LEU A 28 25.50 5.52 12.43
CA LEU A 28 25.10 6.43 13.51
C LEU A 28 25.25 5.79 14.89
N LYS A 29 24.93 4.50 15.02
CA LYS A 29 25.10 3.78 16.28
C LYS A 29 26.58 3.71 16.67
N GLU A 30 27.45 3.41 15.73
CA GLU A 30 28.90 3.37 15.97
C GLU A 30 29.45 4.75 16.34
N GLN A 31 29.02 5.82 15.65
CA GLN A 31 29.42 7.19 15.97
C GLN A 31 28.99 7.61 17.38
N ILE A 32 27.74 7.34 17.76
CA ILE A 32 27.22 7.68 19.09
C ILE A 32 27.97 6.88 20.17
N GLN A 33 28.20 5.59 19.96
CA GLN A 33 28.93 4.75 20.91
C GLN A 33 30.38 5.21 21.10
N LYS A 34 31.07 5.62 20.02
CA LYS A 34 32.42 6.20 20.12
C LYS A 34 32.44 7.53 20.87
N SER A 35 31.40 8.34 20.72
CA SER A 35 31.29 9.66 21.34
C SER A 35 30.79 9.61 22.79
N ALA A 36 30.24 8.48 23.24
CA ALA A 36 29.65 8.31 24.56
C ALA A 36 30.63 8.58 25.71
N HIS A 37 31.94 8.36 25.49
CA HIS A 37 32.97 8.61 26.50
C HIS A 37 33.26 10.09 26.76
N HIS A 38 32.76 11.00 25.92
CA HIS A 38 32.97 12.46 26.05
C HIS A 38 31.82 13.19 26.74
N TYR A 39 30.80 12.47 27.20
CA TYR A 39 29.61 13.03 27.81
C TYR A 39 29.38 12.37 29.16
N ASP A 40 28.91 13.15 30.12
CA ASP A 40 28.54 12.65 31.45
C ASP A 40 27.39 11.66 31.35
N ASP A 41 26.40 11.95 30.47
CA ASP A 41 25.25 11.10 30.20
C ASP A 41 24.94 10.95 28.70
N LEU A 42 24.45 9.77 28.33
CA LEU A 42 24.00 9.46 26.97
C LEU A 42 22.84 10.36 26.52
N GLU A 43 22.02 10.83 27.46
CA GLU A 43 20.86 11.67 27.15
C GLU A 43 21.28 13.04 26.65
N ASP A 44 22.29 13.65 27.30
CA ASP A 44 22.88 14.92 26.88
C ASP A 44 23.58 14.79 25.51
N LEU A 45 24.24 13.65 25.26
CA LEU A 45 24.77 13.33 23.94
C LEU A 45 23.66 13.33 22.89
N LEU A 46 22.56 12.61 23.13
CA LEU A 46 21.43 12.52 22.18
C LEU A 46 20.69 13.84 21.98
N VAL A 47 20.63 14.70 23.01
CA VAL A 47 20.12 16.08 22.87
C VAL A 47 21.06 16.92 22.02
N SER A 48 22.39 16.78 22.18
CA SER A 48 23.39 17.54 21.42
C SER A 48 23.42 17.18 19.92
N TYR A 49 23.14 15.91 19.56
CA TYR A 49 22.94 15.52 18.15
C TYR A 49 21.72 16.22 17.52
N GLY A 50 20.79 16.72 18.33
CA GLY A 50 19.65 17.52 17.89
C GLY A 50 18.49 16.71 17.32
N HIS A 51 17.58 17.40 16.65
CA HIS A 51 16.33 16.81 16.18
C HIS A 51 16.58 15.68 15.15
N PRO A 52 15.89 14.52 15.22
CA PRO A 52 16.15 13.37 14.35
C PRO A 52 16.07 13.65 12.84
N ARG A 53 15.22 14.61 12.43
CA ARG A 53 15.14 15.06 11.03
C ARG A 53 16.42 15.76 10.58
N SER A 54 17.04 16.56 11.44
CA SER A 54 18.27 17.30 11.14
C SER A 54 19.43 16.35 10.91
N VAL A 55 19.54 15.32 11.76
CA VAL A 55 20.49 14.21 11.57
C VAL A 55 20.18 13.43 10.29
N ALA A 56 18.91 13.14 10.00
CA ALA A 56 18.58 12.50 8.72
C ALA A 56 19.02 13.35 7.51
N LEU A 57 18.86 14.67 7.56
CA LEU A 57 19.31 15.58 6.49
C LEU A 57 20.85 15.52 6.31
N SER A 58 21.63 15.43 7.38
CA SER A 58 23.10 15.30 7.28
C SER A 58 23.53 13.97 6.67
N TYR A 59 22.79 12.88 6.92
CA TYR A 59 22.94 11.58 6.27
C TYR A 59 22.35 11.51 4.84
N GLY A 60 22.02 12.66 4.25
CA GLY A 60 21.58 12.78 2.86
C GLY A 60 20.12 12.36 2.64
N TYR A 61 19.25 12.46 3.64
CA TYR A 61 17.80 12.52 3.39
C TYR A 61 17.48 13.82 2.66
N ARG A 62 16.78 13.73 1.53
CA ARG A 62 16.29 14.89 0.77
C ARG A 62 14.80 14.71 0.54
N PRO A 63 13.93 15.46 1.22
CA PRO A 63 12.50 15.37 0.97
C PRO A 63 12.18 15.93 -0.42
N PHE A 64 11.33 15.24 -1.19
CA PHE A 64 10.86 15.71 -2.50
C PHE A 64 10.11 17.04 -2.42
N LEU A 65 9.35 17.26 -1.35
CA LEU A 65 8.69 18.51 -1.03
C LEU A 65 9.23 19.02 0.31
N GLN A 66 9.88 20.20 0.28
CA GLN A 66 10.37 20.85 1.51
C GLN A 66 9.23 21.44 2.34
N HIS A 67 8.11 21.77 1.68
CA HIS A 67 6.92 22.34 2.29
C HIS A 67 6.31 21.40 3.33
N ILE A 68 6.13 21.92 4.55
CA ILE A 68 5.46 21.20 5.63
C ILE A 68 3.97 21.53 5.55
N TYR A 69 3.20 20.63 4.96
CA TYR A 69 1.75 20.74 4.95
C TYR A 69 1.19 20.68 6.38
N ASN A 70 0.11 21.44 6.61
CA ASN A 70 -0.60 21.47 7.88
C ASN A 70 -1.04 20.05 8.27
N PRO A 71 -0.54 19.49 9.39
CA PRO A 71 -0.79 18.10 9.76
C PRO A 71 -2.27 17.80 10.00
N LYS A 72 -3.08 18.79 10.38
CA LYS A 72 -4.53 18.63 10.53
C LYS A 72 -5.20 18.41 9.17
N ILE A 73 -4.78 19.17 8.15
CA ILE A 73 -5.31 19.07 6.78
C ILE A 73 -4.85 17.77 6.13
N VAL A 74 -3.56 17.42 6.26
CA VAL A 74 -3.03 16.16 5.75
C VAL A 74 -3.82 14.97 6.31
N ASN A 75 -4.04 14.94 7.63
CA ASN A 75 -4.80 13.86 8.27
C ASN A 75 -6.28 13.85 7.87
N PHE A 76 -6.87 15.02 7.57
CA PHE A 76 -8.24 15.10 7.05
C PHE A 76 -8.33 14.51 5.64
N ILE A 77 -7.47 14.98 4.73
CA ILE A 77 -7.44 14.50 3.34
C ILE A 77 -7.14 13.01 3.29
N GLU A 78 -6.13 12.57 4.04
CA GLU A 78 -5.77 11.17 4.15
C GLU A 78 -6.99 10.31 4.52
N LYS A 79 -7.76 10.68 5.55
CA LYS A 79 -8.98 9.95 5.92
C LYS A 79 -10.03 9.95 4.81
N THR A 80 -10.24 11.09 4.17
CA THR A 80 -11.22 11.21 3.08
C THR A 80 -10.83 10.30 1.91
N VAL A 81 -9.56 10.34 1.48
CA VAL A 81 -9.04 9.47 0.42
C VAL A 81 -9.26 8.00 0.79
N PHE A 82 -8.94 7.60 2.02
CA PHE A 82 -9.12 6.22 2.47
C PHE A 82 -10.57 5.75 2.43
N ILE A 83 -11.49 6.59 2.90
CA ILE A 83 -12.92 6.25 2.93
C ILE A 83 -13.44 6.13 1.51
N VAL A 84 -13.20 7.15 0.67
CA VAL A 84 -13.70 7.17 -0.72
C VAL A 84 -13.10 6.02 -1.52
N SER A 85 -11.80 5.79 -1.42
CA SER A 85 -11.11 4.69 -2.11
C SER A 85 -11.60 3.33 -1.63
N GLY A 86 -11.77 3.14 -0.32
CA GLY A 86 -12.25 1.88 0.25
C GLY A 86 -13.67 1.56 -0.21
N ILE A 87 -14.57 2.55 -0.19
CA ILE A 87 -15.94 2.42 -0.68
C ILE A 87 -15.95 2.07 -2.17
N TYR A 88 -15.17 2.80 -2.97
CA TYR A 88 -15.08 2.57 -4.41
C TYR A 88 -14.58 1.16 -4.74
N LEU A 89 -13.48 0.74 -4.13
CA LEU A 89 -12.88 -0.59 -4.38
C LEU A 89 -13.79 -1.72 -3.90
N PHE A 90 -14.54 -1.51 -2.81
CA PHE A 90 -15.56 -2.45 -2.35
C PHE A 90 -16.67 -2.64 -3.40
N PHE A 91 -17.27 -1.56 -3.88
CA PHE A 91 -18.33 -1.63 -4.89
C PHE A 91 -17.84 -2.15 -6.24
N SER A 92 -16.62 -1.79 -6.66
CA SER A 92 -16.00 -2.31 -7.89
C SER A 92 -15.79 -3.83 -7.78
N THR A 93 -15.30 -4.32 -6.63
CA THR A 93 -15.13 -5.76 -6.39
C THR A 93 -16.46 -6.50 -6.41
N LEU A 94 -17.51 -5.94 -5.77
CA LEU A 94 -18.85 -6.53 -5.79
C LEU A 94 -19.44 -6.58 -7.19
N TYR A 95 -19.30 -5.49 -7.95
CA TYR A 95 -19.77 -5.38 -9.33
C TYR A 95 -19.18 -6.51 -10.20
N TYR A 96 -17.87 -6.75 -10.10
CA TYR A 96 -17.25 -7.81 -10.90
C TYR A 96 -17.56 -9.21 -10.40
N LEU A 97 -17.61 -9.45 -9.08
CA LEU A 97 -18.06 -10.74 -8.56
C LEU A 97 -19.47 -11.08 -9.03
N GLN A 98 -20.33 -10.08 -9.19
CA GLN A 98 -21.67 -10.25 -9.74
C GLN A 98 -21.67 -10.49 -11.25
N GLN A 99 -20.91 -9.74 -12.04
CA GLN A 99 -20.80 -9.98 -13.50
C GLN A 99 -20.28 -11.39 -13.82
N LEU A 100 -19.45 -11.94 -12.95
CA LEU A 100 -18.88 -13.28 -13.07
C LEU A 100 -19.77 -14.36 -12.43
N ASN A 101 -21.01 -14.03 -12.04
CA ASN A 101 -21.99 -14.94 -11.40
C ASN A 101 -21.49 -15.65 -10.14
N CYS A 102 -20.55 -15.04 -9.40
CA CYS A 102 -19.93 -15.65 -8.22
C CYS A 102 -20.73 -15.43 -6.93
N LEU A 103 -21.76 -14.56 -6.97
CA LEU A 103 -22.58 -14.20 -5.83
C LEU A 103 -23.98 -14.84 -5.95
N PRO A 104 -24.50 -15.46 -4.87
CA PRO A 104 -25.79 -16.14 -4.88
C PRO A 104 -27.01 -15.19 -4.88
N PHE A 105 -26.78 -13.86 -4.94
CA PHE A 105 -27.82 -12.87 -4.81
C PHE A 105 -28.44 -12.53 -6.18
N GLN A 106 -29.63 -13.13 -6.40
CA GLN A 106 -30.63 -12.82 -7.41
C GLN A 106 -30.26 -13.13 -8.87
N SER A 107 -31.29 -13.54 -9.63
CA SER A 107 -31.20 -13.76 -11.08
C SER A 107 -30.47 -12.60 -11.74
N THR A 108 -29.49 -12.95 -12.56
CA THR A 108 -28.62 -12.04 -13.34
C THR A 108 -29.37 -10.87 -13.95
N GLU A 109 -30.62 -11.06 -14.36
CA GLU A 109 -31.47 -10.05 -14.97
C GLU A 109 -31.86 -8.89 -14.03
N HIS A 110 -32.08 -9.09 -12.73
CA HIS A 110 -32.61 -8.01 -11.89
C HIS A 110 -31.56 -6.97 -11.50
N VAL A 111 -30.32 -7.36 -11.22
CA VAL A 111 -29.29 -6.38 -10.84
C VAL A 111 -28.59 -5.78 -12.07
N THR A 112 -28.45 -6.56 -13.15
CA THR A 112 -28.00 -6.01 -14.44
C THR A 112 -29.04 -5.05 -15.03
N ALA A 113 -30.35 -5.32 -14.95
CA ALA A 113 -31.38 -4.38 -15.39
C ALA A 113 -31.47 -3.12 -14.49
N THR A 114 -31.19 -3.23 -13.19
CA THR A 114 -31.23 -2.07 -12.28
C THR A 114 -29.96 -1.21 -12.35
N LEU A 115 -28.83 -1.75 -12.83
CA LEU A 115 -27.57 -0.99 -13.01
C LEU A 115 -27.29 -0.58 -14.48
N ASN A 116 -27.82 -1.30 -15.47
CA ASN A 116 -27.73 -0.93 -16.89
C ASN A 116 -28.45 0.38 -17.25
N THR A 117 -29.25 0.94 -16.34
CA THR A 117 -29.92 2.22 -16.52
C THR A 117 -29.10 3.43 -16.03
N SER A 118 -27.82 3.26 -15.64
CA SER A 118 -26.92 4.38 -15.31
C SER A 118 -25.55 4.28 -16.01
N THR A 119 -25.35 5.10 -17.04
CA THR A 119 -24.13 5.07 -17.89
C THR A 119 -22.86 5.48 -17.15
N LEU A 120 -22.95 6.40 -16.18
CA LEU A 120 -21.80 6.92 -15.45
C LEU A 120 -21.31 5.97 -14.34
N LEU A 121 -22.22 5.41 -13.53
CA LEU A 121 -21.85 4.57 -12.39
C LEU A 121 -21.19 3.28 -12.85
N THR A 122 -21.75 2.65 -13.87
CA THR A 122 -21.19 1.44 -14.51
C THR A 122 -19.83 1.72 -15.13
N TRP A 123 -19.65 2.89 -15.76
CA TRP A 123 -18.34 3.31 -16.28
C TRP A 123 -17.31 3.52 -15.16
N LEU A 124 -17.71 4.18 -14.07
CA LEU A 124 -16.84 4.40 -12.91
C LEU A 124 -16.42 3.07 -12.29
N LEU A 125 -17.34 2.14 -12.08
CA LEU A 125 -17.03 0.83 -11.48
C LEU A 125 -16.17 -0.05 -12.38
N SER A 126 -16.22 0.17 -13.70
CA SER A 126 -15.47 -0.60 -14.69
C SER A 126 -14.03 -0.15 -14.91
N HIS A 127 -13.63 1.02 -14.40
CA HIS A 127 -12.30 1.61 -14.65
C HIS A 127 -11.56 2.00 -13.35
N PRO A 128 -11.19 1.03 -12.51
CA PRO A 128 -10.58 1.26 -11.18
C PRO A 128 -9.29 2.05 -11.21
N PHE A 129 -8.45 1.88 -12.24
CA PHE A 129 -7.23 2.69 -12.38
C PHE A 129 -7.54 4.17 -12.62
N ILE A 130 -8.48 4.48 -13.51
CA ILE A 130 -8.81 5.87 -13.86
C ILE A 130 -9.45 6.59 -12.67
N VAL A 131 -10.40 5.93 -12.00
CA VAL A 131 -11.09 6.53 -10.86
C VAL A 131 -10.14 6.76 -9.70
N MET A 132 -9.29 5.78 -9.38
CA MET A 132 -8.32 5.93 -8.29
C MET A 132 -7.23 6.95 -8.61
N GLY A 133 -6.76 7.03 -9.86
CA GLY A 133 -5.88 8.11 -10.31
C GLY A 133 -6.54 9.49 -10.17
N SER A 134 -7.82 9.59 -10.51
CA SER A 134 -8.60 10.83 -10.36
C SER A 134 -8.76 11.22 -8.89
N ILE A 135 -9.07 10.27 -8.00
CA ILE A 135 -9.13 10.51 -6.55
C ILE A 135 -7.80 11.05 -6.04
N ALA A 136 -6.67 10.48 -6.48
CA ALA A 136 -5.33 10.93 -6.06
C ALA A 136 -5.05 12.36 -6.51
N VAL A 137 -5.32 12.70 -7.78
CA VAL A 137 -5.12 14.05 -8.33
C VAL A 137 -5.98 15.08 -7.60
N ILE A 138 -7.28 14.79 -7.41
CA ILE A 138 -8.21 15.67 -6.70
C ILE A 138 -7.75 15.89 -5.27
N SER A 139 -7.28 14.85 -4.60
CA SER A 139 -6.80 14.92 -3.21
C SER A 139 -5.54 15.79 -3.09
N PHE A 140 -4.64 15.72 -4.07
CA PHE A 140 -3.45 16.55 -4.11
C PHE A 140 -3.81 18.04 -4.33
N ILE A 141 -4.73 18.31 -5.25
CA ILE A 141 -5.24 19.68 -5.48
C ILE A 141 -5.93 20.22 -4.22
N ALA A 142 -6.78 19.42 -3.59
CA ALA A 142 -7.45 19.79 -2.34
C ALA A 142 -6.44 20.08 -1.21
N LEU A 143 -5.35 19.30 -1.13
CA LEU A 143 -4.28 19.52 -0.16
C LEU A 143 -3.63 20.89 -0.35
N ILE A 144 -3.28 21.22 -1.59
CA ILE A 144 -2.66 22.52 -1.90
C ILE A 144 -3.59 23.67 -1.56
N ILE A 145 -4.87 23.60 -1.95
CA ILE A 145 -5.84 24.67 -1.73
C ILE A 145 -6.12 24.87 -0.23
N LEU A 146 -6.36 23.78 0.51
CA LEU A 146 -6.69 23.86 1.93
C LEU A 146 -5.51 24.31 2.77
N ASP A 147 -4.30 23.88 2.39
CA ASP A 147 -3.07 24.27 3.05
C ASP A 147 -2.74 25.75 2.81
N TYR A 148 -2.95 26.25 1.58
CA TYR A 148 -2.84 27.68 1.29
C TYR A 148 -3.75 28.53 2.18
N LYS A 149 -4.97 28.05 2.45
CA LYS A 149 -5.94 28.74 3.31
C LYS A 149 -5.58 28.73 4.80
N ASN A 150 -4.89 27.69 5.27
CA ASN A 150 -4.53 27.51 6.68
C ASN A 150 -3.04 27.22 6.86
N ARG A 151 -2.20 28.13 6.37
CA ARG A 151 -0.74 28.00 6.45
C ARG A 151 -0.28 27.92 7.90
N VAL A 152 0.62 26.97 8.15
CA VAL A 152 1.33 26.86 9.43
C VAL A 152 2.73 27.45 9.25
N THR A 153 3.26 28.07 10.30
CA THR A 153 4.66 28.52 10.33
C THR A 153 5.58 27.34 10.05
N GLN A 154 6.47 27.52 9.07
CA GLN A 154 7.35 26.46 8.57
C GLN A 154 8.59 26.22 9.45
N GLU A 155 8.76 27.04 10.49
CA GLU A 155 9.92 26.94 11.36
C GLU A 155 9.97 25.56 12.01
N ILE A 156 11.06 24.87 11.72
CA ILE A 156 11.43 23.63 12.40
C ILE A 156 11.71 24.03 13.83
N ASP A 157 10.88 23.54 14.75
CA ASP A 157 11.02 23.72 16.20
C ASP A 157 12.51 23.60 16.60
N PRO A 158 13.18 24.73 16.94
CA PRO A 158 14.61 24.74 17.20
C PRO A 158 14.94 24.14 18.58
N LEU A 159 13.92 23.92 19.42
CA LEU A 159 14.08 23.49 20.80
C LEU A 159 13.99 21.97 20.90
N TRP A 160 15.03 21.25 20.50
CA TRP A 160 15.14 19.83 20.84
C TRP A 160 15.51 19.70 22.33
N SER A 161 14.67 19.03 23.12
CA SER A 161 14.83 18.92 24.57
C SER A 161 14.70 17.47 25.06
N LEU A 162 15.20 17.22 26.27
CA LEU A 162 15.13 15.92 26.95
C LEU A 162 13.68 15.39 27.05
N ASP A 163 12.72 16.26 27.35
CA ASP A 163 11.29 15.91 27.38
C ASP A 163 10.76 15.40 26.04
N LYS A 164 11.26 15.96 24.93
CA LYS A 164 10.88 15.53 23.57
C LYS A 164 11.56 14.21 23.21
N LEU A 165 12.79 13.99 23.69
CA LEU A 165 13.52 12.74 23.54
C LEU A 165 12.78 11.57 24.23
N TYR A 166 12.30 11.76 25.46
CA TYR A 166 11.53 10.73 26.18
C TYR A 166 10.16 10.43 25.57
N LYS A 167 9.57 11.38 24.86
CA LYS A 167 8.31 11.19 24.12
C LYS A 167 8.50 10.36 22.84
N LEU A 168 9.72 9.99 22.46
CA LEU A 168 9.94 9.11 21.32
C LEU A 168 9.38 7.71 21.60
N PRO A 169 8.56 7.15 20.69
CA PRO A 169 8.04 5.80 20.83
C PRO A 169 9.16 4.78 20.63
N HIS A 170 8.92 3.60 21.20
CA HIS A 170 9.82 2.44 21.09
C HIS A 170 10.15 2.11 19.63
N GLN A 171 11.38 1.63 19.37
CA GLN A 171 11.91 1.36 18.03
C GLN A 171 10.99 0.48 17.17
N SER A 172 10.30 -0.48 17.79
CA SER A 172 9.35 -1.38 17.14
C SER A 172 8.20 -0.67 16.44
N HIS A 173 7.87 0.58 16.81
CA HIS A 173 6.84 1.38 16.12
C HIS A 173 7.28 1.89 14.75
N TYR A 174 8.59 1.86 14.45
CA TYR A 174 9.16 2.34 13.18
C TYR A 174 9.29 1.19 12.18
N PRO A 175 8.38 1.09 11.18
CA PRO A 175 8.31 -0.05 10.28
C PRO A 175 9.52 -0.17 9.37
N SER A 176 10.11 -1.35 9.25
CA SER A 176 11.14 -1.65 8.25
C SER A 176 10.47 -2.19 6.99
N HIS A 177 10.33 -1.37 5.96
CA HIS A 177 9.59 -1.75 4.75
C HIS A 177 10.42 -2.55 3.72
N ILE A 178 11.50 -3.23 4.14
CA ILE A 178 12.43 -3.87 3.19
C ILE A 178 11.75 -4.99 2.41
N ALA A 179 11.10 -5.89 3.12
CA ALA A 179 10.44 -7.04 2.51
C ALA A 179 9.25 -6.59 1.63
N GLU A 180 8.49 -5.59 2.07
CA GLU A 180 7.43 -4.96 1.27
C GLU A 180 7.98 -4.33 0.00
N THR A 181 9.12 -3.63 0.10
CA THR A 181 9.76 -3.02 -1.08
C THR A 181 10.16 -4.08 -2.09
N VAL A 182 10.79 -5.17 -1.64
CA VAL A 182 11.20 -6.27 -2.51
C VAL A 182 9.98 -6.95 -3.15
N LEU A 183 8.94 -7.26 -2.35
CA LEU A 183 7.71 -7.86 -2.85
C LEU A 183 7.01 -6.96 -3.89
N MET A 184 6.98 -5.65 -3.67
CA MET A 184 6.38 -4.71 -4.62
C MET A 184 7.20 -4.53 -5.89
N ILE A 185 8.53 -4.62 -5.82
CA ILE A 185 9.38 -4.63 -7.02
C ILE A 185 9.05 -5.87 -7.86
N ILE A 186 9.00 -7.06 -7.22
CA ILE A 186 8.63 -8.31 -7.89
C ILE A 186 7.23 -8.20 -8.50
N PHE A 187 6.27 -7.68 -7.74
CA PHE A 187 4.90 -7.46 -8.18
C PHE A 187 4.81 -6.55 -9.41
N THR A 188 5.53 -5.42 -9.37
CA THR A 188 5.53 -4.43 -10.45
C THR A 188 6.18 -5.00 -11.71
N ILE A 189 7.30 -5.72 -11.58
CA ILE A 189 7.97 -6.38 -12.70
C ILE A 189 7.06 -7.42 -13.32
N PHE A 190 6.45 -8.29 -12.50
CA PHE A 190 5.53 -9.31 -12.97
C PHE A 190 4.36 -8.70 -13.73
N PHE A 191 3.68 -7.70 -13.16
CA PHE A 191 2.51 -7.09 -13.82
C PHE A 191 2.87 -6.24 -15.04
N SER A 192 4.09 -5.74 -15.13
CA SER A 192 4.62 -5.11 -16.34
C SER A 192 4.82 -6.14 -17.45
N ILE A 193 5.43 -7.30 -17.14
CA ILE A 193 5.59 -8.41 -18.09
C ILE A 193 4.22 -8.96 -18.51
N TYR A 194 3.30 -9.11 -17.55
CA TYR A 194 1.91 -9.49 -17.80
C TYR A 194 1.25 -8.54 -18.81
N ALA A 195 1.32 -7.22 -18.59
CA ALA A 195 0.75 -6.24 -19.51
C ALA A 195 1.36 -6.29 -20.92
N ILE A 196 2.68 -6.48 -21.02
CA ILE A 196 3.37 -6.63 -22.31
C ILE A 196 2.97 -7.94 -23.00
N PHE A 197 2.81 -9.03 -22.25
CA PHE A 197 2.43 -10.33 -22.79
C PHE A 197 1.00 -10.30 -23.36
N PHE A 198 0.06 -9.69 -22.64
CA PHE A 198 -1.34 -9.60 -23.05
C PHE A 198 -1.63 -8.49 -24.08
N SER A 199 -0.67 -7.62 -24.39
CA SER A 199 -0.76 -6.67 -25.51
C SER A 199 -0.22 -7.20 -26.84
N ARG A 200 0.23 -8.46 -26.90
CA ARG A 200 0.64 -9.10 -28.16
C ARG A 200 -0.57 -9.51 -29.00
N ASP A 201 -0.51 -9.24 -30.31
CA ASP A 201 -1.60 -9.50 -31.26
C ASP A 201 -2.14 -10.95 -31.23
N ILE A 202 -1.24 -11.93 -31.13
CA ILE A 202 -1.61 -13.36 -31.06
C ILE A 202 -2.43 -13.66 -29.81
N ILE A 203 -2.10 -13.01 -28.70
CA ILE A 203 -2.82 -13.20 -27.42
C ILE A 203 -4.12 -12.39 -27.41
N MET A 204 -4.14 -11.22 -28.04
CA MET A 204 -5.38 -10.45 -28.24
C MET A 204 -6.40 -11.22 -29.08
N GLN A 205 -5.96 -11.94 -30.12
CA GLN A 205 -6.86 -12.81 -30.91
C GLN A 205 -7.48 -13.91 -30.04
N ILE A 206 -6.68 -14.60 -29.23
CA ILE A 206 -7.13 -15.65 -28.29
C ILE A 206 -8.05 -15.07 -27.19
N GLN A 207 -7.78 -13.84 -26.75
CA GLN A 207 -8.62 -13.11 -25.81
C GLN A 207 -9.97 -12.72 -26.42
N HIS A 208 -10.00 -12.24 -27.67
CA HIS A 208 -11.24 -11.88 -28.36
C HIS A 208 -12.16 -13.08 -28.60
N GLU A 209 -11.60 -14.27 -28.72
CA GLU A 209 -12.37 -15.52 -28.78
C GLU A 209 -12.99 -15.91 -27.43
N SER A 210 -12.52 -15.36 -26.31
CA SER A 210 -12.97 -15.68 -24.96
C SER A 210 -13.38 -14.43 -24.16
N TYR A 211 -14.62 -13.97 -24.39
CA TYR A 211 -15.21 -12.80 -23.71
C TYR A 211 -15.02 -12.81 -22.19
N GLN A 212 -15.15 -13.98 -21.55
CA GLN A 212 -14.96 -14.15 -20.10
C GLN A 212 -13.51 -13.95 -19.63
N MET A 213 -12.51 -14.27 -20.48
CA MET A 213 -11.11 -14.08 -20.16
C MET A 213 -10.73 -12.59 -20.20
N ILE A 214 -11.26 -11.84 -21.17
CA ILE A 214 -11.10 -10.37 -21.24
C ILE A 214 -11.63 -9.71 -19.96
N HIS A 215 -12.80 -10.13 -19.48
CA HIS A 215 -13.38 -9.61 -18.24
C HIS A 215 -12.53 -9.92 -17.02
N LEU A 216 -11.98 -11.14 -16.93
CA LEU A 216 -11.07 -11.48 -15.86
C LEU A 216 -9.78 -10.63 -15.88
N MET A 217 -9.15 -10.55 -17.05
CA MET A 217 -7.85 -9.90 -17.24
C MET A 217 -7.91 -8.39 -17.08
N THR A 218 -8.90 -7.78 -17.70
CA THR A 218 -8.99 -6.32 -17.87
C THR A 218 -9.73 -5.69 -16.71
N TYR A 219 -10.61 -6.41 -16.03
CA TYR A 219 -11.57 -5.77 -15.15
C TYR A 219 -11.54 -6.35 -13.73
N PHE A 220 -11.40 -7.67 -13.57
CA PHE A 220 -11.35 -8.28 -12.23
C PHE A 220 -10.00 -8.09 -11.52
N PHE A 221 -8.86 -8.19 -12.21
CA PHE A 221 -7.55 -8.03 -11.57
C PHE A 221 -7.19 -6.58 -11.23
N GLN A 222 -7.68 -5.61 -12.01
CA GLN A 222 -7.30 -4.22 -11.84
C GLN A 222 -7.64 -3.63 -10.44
N PRO A 223 -8.84 -3.86 -9.86
CA PRO A 223 -9.15 -3.42 -8.50
C PRO A 223 -8.17 -3.96 -7.46
N PHE A 224 -7.81 -5.25 -7.54
CA PHE A 224 -6.89 -5.87 -6.57
C PHE A 224 -5.46 -5.37 -6.71
N ILE A 225 -4.98 -5.22 -7.95
CA ILE A 225 -3.68 -4.61 -8.22
C ILE A 225 -3.64 -3.19 -7.63
N MET A 226 -4.71 -2.42 -7.83
CA MET A 226 -4.81 -1.06 -7.32
C MET A 226 -4.88 -1.01 -5.78
N ILE A 227 -5.66 -1.89 -5.14
CA ILE A 227 -5.70 -2.03 -3.68
C ILE A 227 -4.28 -2.26 -3.13
N ILE A 228 -3.52 -3.17 -3.74
CA ILE A 228 -2.16 -3.51 -3.30
C ILE A 228 -1.21 -2.31 -3.41
N PHE A 229 -1.23 -1.60 -4.54
CA PHE A 229 -0.39 -0.41 -4.77
C PHE A 229 -0.74 0.73 -3.81
N VAL A 230 -2.02 1.01 -3.62
CA VAL A 230 -2.50 2.06 -2.72
C VAL A 230 -2.11 1.75 -1.28
N ASP A 231 -2.41 0.54 -0.81
CA ASP A 231 -2.03 0.10 0.54
C ASP A 231 -0.51 0.14 0.76
N TYR A 232 0.30 -0.14 -0.26
CA TYR A 232 1.75 -0.01 -0.19
C TYR A 232 2.25 1.44 -0.14
N ILE A 233 1.75 2.33 -1.00
CA ILE A 233 2.11 3.76 -0.96
C ILE A 233 1.79 4.33 0.42
N ILE A 234 0.61 4.00 0.95
CA ILE A 234 0.21 4.39 2.29
C ILE A 234 1.17 3.85 3.34
N ASP A 235 1.52 2.58 3.29
CA ASP A 235 2.48 1.97 4.22
C ASP A 235 3.80 2.73 4.23
N MET A 236 4.32 3.09 3.05
CA MET A 236 5.56 3.87 2.89
C MET A 236 5.49 5.30 3.43
N THR A 237 4.31 5.91 3.44
CA THR A 237 4.13 7.25 4.04
C THR A 237 4.07 7.19 5.57
N LYS A 238 3.79 6.03 6.16
CA LYS A 238 3.66 5.89 7.62
C LYS A 238 5.02 5.74 8.29
N LYS A 239 5.51 6.84 8.85
CA LYS A 239 6.68 6.83 9.75
C LYS A 239 6.50 6.00 11.01
N ARG A 240 5.25 5.84 11.48
CA ARG A 240 4.91 5.10 12.72
C ARG A 240 3.63 4.29 12.51
N TYR A 241 3.66 3.03 12.94
CA TYR A 241 2.44 2.22 12.97
C TYR A 241 1.52 2.62 14.11
N THR A 242 0.28 2.94 13.74
CA THR A 242 -0.80 3.25 14.66
C THR A 242 -1.80 2.10 14.71
N LYS A 243 -2.45 1.92 15.86
CA LYS A 243 -3.49 0.90 16.05
C LYS A 243 -4.62 1.00 15.01
N LYS A 244 -5.02 2.22 14.66
CA LYS A 244 -6.08 2.50 13.66
C LYS A 244 -5.65 2.04 12.26
N TYR A 245 -4.42 2.39 11.86
CA TYR A 245 -3.87 1.98 10.57
C TYR A 245 -3.77 0.45 10.45
N LEU A 246 -3.20 -0.23 11.45
CA LEU A 246 -3.05 -1.69 11.40
C LEU A 246 -4.40 -2.40 11.29
N LYS A 247 -5.44 -1.93 12.01
CA LYS A 247 -6.79 -2.47 11.88
C LYS A 247 -7.36 -2.30 10.47
N TYR A 248 -7.21 -1.10 9.90
CA TYR A 248 -7.69 -0.79 8.56
C TYR A 248 -6.98 -1.64 7.49
N SER A 249 -5.64 -1.68 7.50
CA SER A 249 -4.88 -2.50 6.54
C SER A 249 -5.18 -3.99 6.71
N THR A 250 -5.38 -4.48 7.94
CA THR A 250 -5.84 -5.87 8.18
C THR A 250 -7.21 -6.12 7.54
N ALA A 251 -8.17 -5.21 7.71
CA ALA A 251 -9.52 -5.37 7.15
C ALA A 251 -9.51 -5.42 5.61
N ILE A 252 -8.71 -4.56 4.96
CA ILE A 252 -8.56 -4.56 3.49
C ILE A 252 -7.95 -5.86 2.99
N ASN A 253 -6.88 -6.34 3.65
CA ASN A 253 -6.21 -7.58 3.23
C ASN A 253 -7.12 -8.80 3.44
N ILE A 254 -7.91 -8.85 4.53
CA ILE A 254 -8.94 -9.88 4.74
C ILE A 254 -10.00 -9.80 3.64
N PHE A 255 -10.53 -8.61 3.35
CA PHE A 255 -11.51 -8.42 2.29
C PHE A 255 -11.00 -8.93 0.94
N THR A 256 -9.77 -8.57 0.59
CA THR A 256 -9.10 -9.01 -0.64
C THR A 256 -9.01 -10.53 -0.73
N LEU A 257 -8.54 -11.19 0.34
CA LEU A 257 -8.44 -12.65 0.39
C LEU A 257 -9.80 -13.33 0.31
N THR A 258 -10.82 -12.82 1.01
CA THR A 258 -12.18 -13.36 0.97
C THR A 258 -12.79 -13.22 -0.42
N ALA A 259 -12.66 -12.06 -1.05
CA ALA A 259 -13.19 -11.81 -2.40
C ALA A 259 -12.53 -12.73 -3.45
N LEU A 260 -11.20 -12.89 -3.39
CA LEU A 260 -10.48 -13.82 -4.25
C LEU A 260 -10.90 -15.28 -4.02
N THR A 261 -11.18 -15.66 -2.77
CA THR A 261 -11.57 -17.04 -2.44
C THR A 261 -12.96 -17.34 -2.97
N ILE A 262 -13.90 -16.40 -2.81
CA ILE A 262 -15.25 -16.48 -3.40
C ILE A 262 -15.13 -16.62 -4.91
N PHE A 263 -14.28 -15.81 -5.56
CA PHE A 263 -14.06 -15.94 -6.99
C PHE A 263 -13.54 -17.33 -7.38
N VAL A 264 -12.45 -17.81 -6.79
CA VAL A 264 -11.86 -19.12 -7.16
C VAL A 264 -12.83 -20.29 -6.95
N VAL A 265 -13.60 -20.27 -5.85
CA VAL A 265 -14.50 -21.37 -5.48
C VAL A 265 -15.82 -21.33 -6.26
N ASN A 266 -16.45 -20.15 -6.38
CA ASN A 266 -17.80 -20.04 -6.93
C ASN A 266 -17.84 -19.81 -8.45
N SER A 267 -16.76 -19.30 -9.06
CA SER A 267 -16.75 -19.01 -10.50
C SER A 267 -16.54 -20.22 -11.40
N GLY A 268 -16.33 -21.42 -10.83
CA GLY A 268 -15.88 -22.56 -11.63
C GLY A 268 -14.54 -22.28 -12.31
N PHE A 269 -13.68 -21.47 -11.70
CA PHE A 269 -12.47 -20.86 -12.29
C PHE A 269 -11.63 -21.81 -13.16
N LEU A 270 -11.39 -23.04 -12.66
CA LEU A 270 -10.60 -24.05 -13.36
C LEU A 270 -11.28 -24.62 -14.63
N LYS A 271 -12.60 -24.52 -14.72
CA LYS A 271 -13.44 -25.09 -15.78
C LYS A 271 -13.85 -24.05 -16.81
N ASP A 272 -14.24 -22.86 -16.36
CA ASP A 272 -14.93 -21.87 -17.20
C ASP A 272 -14.03 -20.69 -17.61
N TYR A 273 -12.93 -20.44 -16.89
CA TYR A 273 -12.02 -19.30 -17.16
C TYR A 273 -10.64 -19.69 -17.68
N LEU A 274 -10.23 -20.95 -17.50
CA LEU A 274 -8.98 -21.45 -18.07
C LEU A 274 -9.21 -21.96 -19.49
N LEU A 275 -8.31 -21.58 -20.39
CA LEU A 275 -8.32 -22.06 -21.77
C LEU A 275 -8.03 -23.56 -21.82
N PRO A 276 -8.59 -24.31 -22.78
CA PRO A 276 -8.31 -25.74 -22.94
C PRO A 276 -6.81 -25.98 -23.19
N LEU A 277 -6.21 -26.82 -22.34
CA LEU A 277 -4.76 -27.05 -22.29
C LEU A 277 -4.19 -27.80 -23.51
N ASN A 278 -5.04 -28.51 -24.26
CA ASN A 278 -4.63 -29.45 -25.31
C ASN A 278 -4.57 -28.83 -26.72
N ILE A 279 -4.86 -27.53 -26.88
CA ILE A 279 -5.00 -26.92 -28.21
C ILE A 279 -3.71 -26.24 -28.68
N ASN A 280 -3.05 -25.46 -27.83
CA ASN A 280 -1.87 -24.67 -28.23
C ASN A 280 -1.00 -24.30 -27.02
N PHE A 281 0.32 -24.27 -27.18
CA PHE A 281 1.28 -23.80 -26.17
C PHE A 281 0.95 -22.38 -25.66
N ASN A 282 0.44 -21.51 -26.55
CA ASN A 282 0.01 -20.17 -26.16
C ASN A 282 -1.14 -20.18 -25.15
N TYR A 283 -2.06 -21.16 -25.23
CA TYR A 283 -3.20 -21.29 -24.31
C TYR A 283 -2.72 -21.73 -22.94
N THR A 284 -1.77 -22.67 -22.90
CA THR A 284 -1.09 -23.09 -21.66
C THR A 284 -0.37 -21.91 -21.01
N MET A 285 0.34 -21.09 -21.79
CA MET A 285 1.05 -19.91 -21.27
C MET A 285 0.08 -18.88 -20.69
N VAL A 286 -1.03 -18.58 -21.36
CA VAL A 286 -2.07 -17.67 -20.84
C VAL A 286 -2.61 -18.16 -19.49
N ASN A 287 -2.93 -19.44 -19.37
CA ASN A 287 -3.39 -20.02 -18.10
C ASN A 287 -2.34 -19.89 -17.00
N VAL A 288 -1.06 -20.16 -17.30
CA VAL A 288 0.04 -20.00 -16.33
C VAL A 288 0.13 -18.55 -15.85
N PHE A 289 -0.01 -17.57 -16.74
CA PHE A 289 0.00 -16.15 -16.38
C PHE A 289 -1.20 -15.74 -15.51
N ILE A 290 -2.40 -16.24 -15.79
CA ILE A 290 -3.61 -15.98 -14.98
C ILE A 290 -3.45 -16.59 -13.57
N MET A 291 -3.06 -17.86 -13.51
CA MET A 291 -2.87 -18.58 -12.25
C MET A 291 -1.79 -17.92 -11.39
N SER A 292 -0.66 -17.55 -12.00
CA SER A 292 0.43 -16.87 -11.30
C SER A 292 0.04 -15.47 -10.83
N ALA A 293 -0.77 -14.72 -11.58
CA ALA A 293 -1.30 -13.43 -11.16
C ALA A 293 -2.17 -13.57 -9.89
N LEU A 294 -3.09 -14.54 -9.85
CA LEU A 294 -3.89 -14.83 -8.66
C LEU A 294 -3.04 -15.22 -7.46
N ILE A 295 -2.10 -16.16 -7.65
CA ILE A 295 -1.20 -16.61 -6.59
C ILE A 295 -0.40 -15.43 -6.03
N MET A 296 0.09 -14.53 -6.88
CA MET A 296 0.88 -13.39 -6.44
C MET A 296 0.05 -12.39 -5.64
N ILE A 297 -1.18 -12.09 -6.06
CA ILE A 297 -2.10 -11.23 -5.30
C ILE A 297 -2.41 -11.86 -3.93
N TYR A 298 -2.65 -13.18 -3.89
CA TYR A 298 -2.85 -13.93 -2.65
C TYR A 298 -1.65 -13.84 -1.71
N MET A 299 -0.45 -14.11 -2.23
CA MET A 299 0.78 -14.14 -1.46
C MET A 299 1.08 -12.79 -0.81
N ILE A 300 0.91 -11.68 -1.55
CA ILE A 300 1.15 -10.34 -1.01
C ILE A 300 0.12 -9.97 0.05
N SER A 301 -1.15 -10.26 -0.21
CA SER A 301 -2.25 -9.96 0.72
C SER A 301 -2.10 -10.76 2.02
N LEU A 302 -1.73 -12.04 1.91
CA LEU A 302 -1.47 -12.92 3.05
C LEU A 302 -0.23 -12.48 3.85
N TYR A 303 0.86 -12.14 3.16
CA TYR A 303 2.06 -11.61 3.78
C TYR A 303 1.76 -10.36 4.61
N LYS A 304 1.05 -9.39 4.02
CA LYS A 304 0.66 -8.15 4.71
C LYS A 304 -0.26 -8.42 5.90
N LEU A 305 -1.19 -9.36 5.76
CA LEU A 305 -2.08 -9.77 6.85
C LEU A 305 -1.28 -10.33 8.05
N LEU A 306 -0.41 -11.31 7.82
CA LEU A 306 0.40 -11.94 8.85
C LEU A 306 1.32 -10.92 9.54
N ARG A 307 1.94 -10.02 8.75
CA ARG A 307 2.75 -8.92 9.28
C ARG A 307 1.92 -8.00 10.18
N ASN A 308 0.78 -7.53 9.71
CA ASN A 308 -0.07 -6.61 10.47
C ASN A 308 -0.52 -7.23 11.80
N LEU A 309 -0.86 -8.52 11.81
CA LEU A 309 -1.19 -9.26 13.03
C LEU A 309 0.01 -9.37 13.98
N LYS A 310 1.20 -9.68 13.46
CA LYS A 310 2.44 -9.74 14.25
C LYS A 310 2.79 -8.38 14.86
N SER A 311 2.76 -7.32 14.06
CA SER A 311 3.02 -5.94 14.51
C SER A 311 1.98 -5.48 15.52
N TYR A 312 0.69 -5.78 15.32
CA TYR A 312 -0.34 -5.43 16.28
C TYR A 312 -0.13 -6.12 17.63
N ARG A 313 0.19 -7.42 17.61
CA ARG A 313 0.48 -8.20 18.81
C ARG A 313 1.73 -7.68 19.53
N SER A 314 2.80 -7.41 18.80
CA SER A 314 4.07 -6.94 19.38
C SER A 314 4.01 -5.52 19.94
N LEU A 315 3.16 -4.64 19.39
CA LEU A 315 3.10 -3.22 19.75
C LEU A 315 2.03 -2.89 20.79
N PHE A 316 0.93 -3.65 20.81
CA PHE A 316 -0.27 -3.26 21.58
C PHE A 316 -0.81 -4.35 22.50
N ARG A 317 -0.21 -5.55 22.50
CA ARG A 317 -0.52 -6.57 23.50
C ARG A 317 0.52 -6.42 24.62
N LYS A 318 0.07 -5.86 25.75
CA LYS A 318 0.82 -5.89 27.00
C LYS A 318 0.86 -7.32 27.54
#